data_AF-A0A3C0ZI45-F1
#
_entry.id   AF-A0A3C0ZI45-F1
#
_cell.length_a   1.000
_cell.length_b   1.000
_cell.length_c   1.000
_cell.angle_alpha   90.00
_cell.angle_beta   90.00
_cell.angle_gamma   90.00
#
_symmetry.space_group_name_H-M   'P 1'
#
loop_
_entity.id
_entity.type
_entity.pdbx_description
1 polymer ?
#
loop_
_entity_poly.entity_id
_entity_poly.type
_entity_poly.pdbx_seq_one_letter_code
_entity_poly.pdbx_strand_id
1 'polypeptide(L)'
;KLTRTGNLWRLSAESVAIDSSEGAFPFVTHDIEGQFRDRRKDVGADEFSFADAARGPLHSEDVGPDAPENEGLFQFSPKEEKRQTGSSLMLFDEDELSLLKRLTLKTDRYARSVLERLRKLAEERMTRGPWSVTFNRAPVPSGDPHDYYSEAPYWWPDPKNPQGPYIRRDGEFYPDRFLAHRTDLQRMGESVFILSLAGYIFDEAAFSDRASLLVRVWFVDTLTRMNPHLQFSQAIKGRNSGRGAGIIDGRSFVWAAQGMQLLERSGKWRTEEQRIVRQWYAGLLQWMTTSENGLQEKVAGNNHSTWWAVQVAAYALFLRDEEEAGMVWQLYRGFLVPHQIRLDGSCPLEEARTRSLSYSAMNQDAFALLCRMARRNGVDLWGYATPHGASVNKAIEYLLPYIEEPGRWQKQQIRPFEKGRQVFPALAGIDLREPKYLSLYRRLPESSEIPTILTDVLVAIH
;
A
#
# COMPACT_ATOMS: atom_id res chain seq x y z
N LYS A 1 -34.85 31.62 -4.94
CA LYS A 1 -34.74 33.03 -4.50
C LYS A 1 -33.35 33.21 -3.89
N LEU A 2 -32.70 34.36 -4.10
CA LEU A 2 -31.32 34.60 -3.63
C LEU A 2 -31.27 35.77 -2.65
N THR A 3 -30.33 35.71 -1.71
CA THR A 3 -29.95 36.80 -0.80
C THR A 3 -28.46 37.13 -0.96
N ARG A 4 -28.00 38.29 -0.49
CA ARG A 4 -26.57 38.62 -0.52
C ARG A 4 -25.89 38.32 0.81
N THR A 5 -24.72 37.70 0.74
CA THR A 5 -23.75 37.59 1.84
C THR A 5 -22.43 38.14 1.33
N GLY A 6 -22.07 39.34 1.80
CA GLY A 6 -20.96 40.11 1.21
C GLY A 6 -21.19 40.41 -0.28
N ASN A 7 -20.26 39.99 -1.13
CA ASN A 7 -20.32 40.16 -2.60
C ASN A 7 -20.92 38.94 -3.33
N LEU A 8 -21.31 37.88 -2.60
CA LEU A 8 -21.86 36.64 -3.17
C LEU A 8 -23.39 36.62 -3.07
N TRP A 9 -24.03 36.10 -4.12
CA TRP A 9 -25.45 35.75 -4.10
C TRP A 9 -25.60 34.30 -3.64
N ARG A 10 -26.37 34.10 -2.57
CA ARG A 10 -26.61 32.80 -1.93
C ARG A 10 -28.08 32.46 -1.93
N LEU A 11 -28.42 31.18 -1.71
CA LEU A 11 -29.81 30.77 -1.57
C LEU A 11 -30.45 31.48 -0.38
N SER A 12 -31.67 31.99 -0.55
CA SER A 12 -32.50 32.41 0.59
C SER A 12 -33.23 31.20 1.16
N ALA A 13 -33.68 31.27 2.42
CA ALA A 13 -34.50 30.22 3.06
C ALA A 13 -35.77 29.81 2.27
N GLU A 14 -36.25 30.68 1.38
CA GLU A 14 -37.42 30.44 0.52
C GLU A 14 -37.05 29.91 -0.88
N SER A 15 -35.82 29.45 -1.10
CA SER A 15 -35.38 29.02 -2.41
C SER A 15 -35.84 27.60 -2.73
N VAL A 16 -36.52 27.44 -3.87
CA VAL A 16 -36.87 26.14 -4.44
C VAL A 16 -35.64 25.31 -4.89
N ALA A 17 -34.44 25.89 -4.82
CA ALA A 17 -33.21 25.18 -5.12
C ALA A 17 -32.75 24.29 -3.96
N ILE A 18 -33.29 24.48 -2.75
CA ILE A 18 -32.89 23.70 -1.57
C ILE A 18 -33.29 22.23 -1.75
N ASP A 19 -32.39 21.30 -1.46
CA ASP A 19 -32.59 19.84 -1.52
C ASP A 19 -33.08 19.28 -2.87
N SER A 20 -32.90 20.04 -3.95
CA SER A 20 -33.54 19.80 -5.24
C SER A 20 -32.58 19.36 -6.36
N SER A 21 -31.33 19.03 -6.03
CA SER A 21 -30.35 18.56 -7.02
C SER A 21 -30.76 17.22 -7.66
N GLU A 22 -30.68 17.13 -8.99
CA GLU A 22 -30.88 15.87 -9.73
C GLU A 22 -29.52 15.30 -10.19
N GLY A 23 -29.20 14.07 -9.76
CA GLY A 23 -27.99 13.34 -10.15
C GLY A 23 -27.06 12.97 -8.97
N ALA A 24 -26.20 11.98 -9.20
CA ALA A 24 -25.20 11.52 -8.24
C ALA A 24 -23.79 11.83 -8.79
N PHE A 25 -23.36 13.08 -8.63
CA PHE A 25 -22.03 13.51 -9.01
C PHE A 25 -21.12 13.59 -7.77
N PRO A 26 -19.88 13.08 -7.82
CA PRO A 26 -18.91 13.25 -6.75
C PRO A 26 -18.41 14.70 -6.76
N PHE A 27 -18.58 15.42 -5.65
CA PHE A 27 -18.07 16.78 -5.48
C PHE A 27 -17.80 17.09 -4.00
N VAL A 28 -17.13 18.22 -3.80
CA VAL A 28 -16.70 18.86 -2.54
C VAL A 28 -17.63 18.51 -1.36
N THR A 29 -17.05 17.98 -0.29
CA THR A 29 -17.79 17.46 0.89
C THR A 29 -18.12 18.51 1.94
N HIS A 30 -17.48 19.67 1.88
CA HIS A 30 -17.67 20.78 2.83
C HIS A 30 -18.02 22.05 2.07
N ASP A 31 -18.99 22.80 2.58
CA ASP A 31 -19.38 24.07 1.98
C ASP A 31 -18.43 25.23 2.33
N ILE A 32 -18.72 26.40 1.78
CA ILE A 32 -17.96 27.62 2.02
C ILE A 32 -18.09 28.12 3.48
N GLU A 33 -19.10 27.69 4.26
CA GLU A 33 -19.15 27.90 5.72
C GLU A 33 -18.45 26.79 6.52
N GLY A 34 -17.87 25.78 5.85
CA GLY A 34 -17.10 24.71 6.49
C GLY A 34 -17.92 23.56 7.08
N GLN A 35 -19.24 23.59 6.93
CA GLN A 35 -20.17 22.52 7.27
C GLN A 35 -20.18 21.43 6.19
N PHE A 36 -20.53 20.20 6.58
CA PHE A 36 -20.79 19.12 5.63
C PHE A 36 -22.03 19.42 4.79
N ARG A 37 -22.00 19.06 3.51
CA ARG A 37 -23.19 19.10 2.65
C ARG A 37 -24.15 17.95 2.97
N ASP A 38 -25.45 18.20 2.89
CA ASP A 38 -26.46 17.23 3.25
C ASP A 38 -26.61 16.12 2.18
N ARG A 39 -27.36 15.06 2.54
CA ARG A 39 -27.58 13.91 1.65
C ARG A 39 -28.42 14.28 0.43
N ARG A 40 -29.41 15.16 0.61
CA ARG A 40 -30.08 15.86 -0.48
C ARG A 40 -29.40 17.22 -0.57
N LYS A 41 -29.12 17.65 -1.78
CA LYS A 41 -28.23 18.78 -2.03
C LYS A 41 -28.98 19.86 -2.77
N ASP A 42 -28.48 21.07 -2.63
CA ASP A 42 -29.06 22.21 -3.31
C ASP A 42 -28.64 22.27 -4.78
N VAL A 43 -29.50 22.82 -5.64
CA VAL A 43 -29.18 23.07 -7.05
C VAL A 43 -28.22 24.26 -7.15
N GLY A 44 -26.97 24.01 -7.52
CA GLY A 44 -25.94 25.03 -7.68
C GLY A 44 -24.60 24.64 -7.04
N ALA A 45 -23.82 25.63 -6.61
CA ALA A 45 -22.47 25.42 -6.07
C ALA A 45 -22.37 25.52 -4.52
N ASP A 46 -23.33 26.14 -3.83
CA ASP A 46 -23.35 26.41 -2.37
C ASP A 46 -24.60 25.77 -1.75
N GLU A 47 -24.48 25.18 -0.56
CA GLU A 47 -25.57 24.62 0.24
C GLU A 47 -26.13 25.71 1.15
N PHE A 48 -27.45 25.79 1.22
CA PHE A 48 -28.13 26.75 2.06
C PHE A 48 -27.76 26.55 3.53
N SER A 49 -27.23 27.62 4.13
CA SER A 49 -26.85 27.65 5.53
C SER A 49 -27.17 29.00 6.15
N PHE A 50 -27.51 28.99 7.43
CA PHE A 50 -27.63 30.20 8.25
C PHE A 50 -26.28 30.68 8.82
N ALA A 51 -25.20 29.92 8.60
CA ALA A 51 -23.87 30.27 9.08
C ALA A 51 -23.19 31.31 8.16
N ASP A 52 -22.30 32.11 8.76
CA ASP A 52 -21.45 33.04 8.01
C ASP A 52 -20.43 32.28 7.16
N ALA A 53 -20.17 32.78 5.95
CA ALA A 53 -19.19 32.18 5.05
C ALA A 53 -17.79 32.24 5.67
N ALA A 54 -17.24 31.07 6.01
CA ALA A 54 -15.89 30.92 6.55
C ALA A 54 -14.82 31.02 5.45
N ARG A 55 -15.21 30.78 4.19
CA ARG A 55 -14.35 30.78 3.00
C ARG A 55 -14.91 31.78 2.00
N GLY A 56 -14.20 32.88 1.81
CA GLY A 56 -14.53 33.89 0.80
C GLY A 56 -14.18 33.44 -0.62
N PRO A 57 -14.67 34.14 -1.66
CA PRO A 57 -14.19 33.94 -3.02
C PRO A 57 -12.70 34.29 -3.10
N LEU A 58 -11.93 33.43 -3.76
CA LEU A 58 -10.49 33.64 -3.96
C LEU A 58 -10.25 34.88 -4.82
N HIS A 59 -9.32 35.72 -4.39
CA HIS A 59 -8.77 36.82 -5.16
C HIS A 59 -7.57 36.35 -5.99
N SER A 60 -7.11 37.18 -6.93
CA SER A 60 -5.95 36.85 -7.77
C SER A 60 -4.66 36.63 -6.97
N GLU A 61 -4.61 37.12 -5.73
CA GLU A 61 -3.51 36.92 -4.78
C GLU A 61 -3.58 35.59 -4.03
N ASP A 62 -4.75 34.93 -3.99
CA ASP A 62 -4.96 33.65 -3.30
C ASP A 62 -4.68 32.43 -4.18
N VAL A 63 -4.34 32.64 -5.46
CA VAL A 63 -4.14 31.57 -6.46
C VAL A 63 -2.90 31.83 -7.33
N GLY A 64 -2.18 30.76 -7.66
CA GLY A 64 -0.99 30.81 -8.50
C GLY A 64 0.30 30.43 -7.75
N PRO A 65 1.45 30.42 -8.45
CA PRO A 65 2.72 29.94 -7.90
C PRO A 65 3.27 30.80 -6.75
N ASP A 66 2.78 32.02 -6.61
CA ASP A 66 3.19 32.98 -5.56
C ASP A 66 2.12 33.17 -4.47
N ALA A 67 1.05 32.36 -4.48
CA ALA A 67 0.03 32.43 -3.44
C ALA A 67 0.63 32.06 -2.07
N PRO A 68 0.31 32.79 -0.99
CA PRO A 68 0.88 32.54 0.33
C PRO A 68 0.51 31.15 0.84
N GLU A 69 1.49 30.41 1.36
CA GLU A 69 1.24 29.17 2.12
C GLU A 69 0.47 29.54 3.39
N ASN A 70 -0.86 29.41 3.34
CA ASN A 70 -1.73 29.81 4.44
C ASN A 70 -1.55 28.91 5.68
N GLU A 71 -0.77 29.36 6.67
CA GLU A 71 -0.72 28.82 8.04
C GLU A 71 -1.98 29.15 8.89
N GLY A 72 -3.06 29.70 8.31
CA GLY A 72 -4.10 30.39 9.09
C GLY A 72 -5.54 29.85 9.11
N LEU A 73 -5.96 28.95 8.20
CA LEU A 73 -7.39 28.65 8.02
C LEU A 73 -7.85 27.22 8.40
N PHE A 74 -6.99 26.44 9.06
CA PHE A 74 -7.36 25.14 9.64
C PHE A 74 -6.85 25.02 11.07
N GLN A 75 -7.50 25.69 12.03
CA GLN A 75 -7.28 25.39 13.45
C GLN A 75 -8.04 24.12 13.84
N PHE A 76 -7.45 22.96 13.51
CA PHE A 76 -7.43 21.88 14.50
C PHE A 76 -6.23 22.14 15.41
N SER A 77 -6.43 22.13 16.73
CA SER A 77 -5.31 22.01 17.66
C SER A 77 -4.96 20.52 17.86
N PRO A 78 -3.91 20.00 17.21
CA PRO A 78 -3.05 19.04 17.86
C PRO A 78 -1.93 19.82 18.56
N LYS A 79 -1.64 19.43 19.80
CA LYS A 79 -0.43 19.85 20.50
C LYS A 79 0.76 19.75 19.55
N GLU A 80 1.52 20.83 19.46
CA GLU A 80 2.70 20.97 18.61
C GLU A 80 3.68 19.81 18.81
N GLU A 81 3.70 18.89 17.86
CA GLU A 81 4.92 18.17 17.48
C GLU A 81 5.41 18.81 16.18
N LYS A 82 6.63 19.36 16.22
CA LYS A 82 7.29 20.01 15.09
C LYS A 82 7.18 19.14 13.83
N ARG A 83 6.37 19.56 12.85
CA ARG A 83 6.40 19.03 11.48
C ARG A 83 7.79 19.27 10.91
N GLN A 84 8.60 18.22 10.78
CA GLN A 84 9.79 18.26 9.95
C GLN A 84 9.32 18.32 8.48
N THR A 85 9.59 19.42 7.81
CA THR A 85 9.37 19.66 6.38
C THR A 85 10.40 18.92 5.51
N GLY A 86 10.88 17.76 5.95
CA GLY A 86 11.65 16.83 5.14
C GLY A 86 10.71 15.93 4.35
N SER A 87 10.93 15.76 3.04
CA SER A 87 10.09 14.95 2.16
C SER A 87 10.32 13.45 2.39
N SER A 88 9.93 12.92 3.55
CA SER A 88 10.02 11.49 3.86
C SER A 88 9.49 10.62 2.71
N LEU A 89 10.12 9.46 2.51
CA LEU A 89 9.59 8.44 1.62
C LEU A 89 8.54 7.62 2.34
N MET A 90 7.88 6.73 1.60
CA MET A 90 6.85 5.86 2.15
C MET A 90 7.34 5.00 3.32
N LEU A 91 8.55 4.41 3.22
CA LEU A 91 9.10 3.52 4.25
C LEU A 91 10.38 4.03 4.92
N PHE A 92 10.93 5.18 4.50
CA PHE A 92 12.16 5.77 5.05
C PHE A 92 11.95 7.24 5.35
N ASP A 93 12.44 7.74 6.49
CA ASP A 93 12.58 9.18 6.70
C ASP A 93 13.93 9.71 6.16
N GLU A 94 14.12 11.04 6.25
CA GLU A 94 15.34 11.71 5.76
C GLU A 94 16.60 11.32 6.55
N ASP A 95 16.48 11.04 7.85
CA ASP A 95 17.59 10.61 8.70
C ASP A 95 18.05 9.21 8.27
N GLU A 96 17.12 8.29 8.07
CA GLU A 96 17.37 6.94 7.58
C GLU A 96 17.95 6.97 6.17
N LEU A 97 17.41 7.79 5.26
CA LEU A 97 17.99 7.99 3.93
C LEU A 97 19.44 8.48 3.99
N SER A 98 19.75 9.36 4.94
CA SER A 98 21.11 9.86 5.16
C SER A 98 22.03 8.76 5.72
N LEU A 99 21.51 7.91 6.62
CA LEU A 99 22.23 6.76 7.15
C LEU A 99 22.47 5.69 6.08
N LEU A 100 21.53 5.46 5.16
CA LEU A 100 21.70 4.53 4.04
C LEU A 100 22.91 4.88 3.18
N LYS A 101 23.10 6.17 2.85
CA LYS A 101 24.26 6.66 2.09
C LYS A 101 25.60 6.44 2.80
N ARG A 102 25.57 6.33 4.14
CA ARG A 102 26.75 6.09 4.97
C ARG A 102 26.89 4.62 5.38
N LEU A 103 25.96 3.75 4.99
CA LEU A 103 25.94 2.35 5.42
C LEU A 103 27.21 1.60 4.99
N THR A 104 27.77 1.93 3.83
CA THR A 104 29.05 1.38 3.33
C THR A 104 30.26 1.70 4.20
N LEU A 105 30.17 2.71 5.07
CA LEU A 105 31.21 3.08 6.03
C LEU A 105 31.13 2.26 7.33
N LYS A 106 30.00 1.59 7.60
CA LYS A 106 29.87 0.75 8.80
C LYS A 106 30.76 -0.49 8.69
N THR A 107 31.42 -0.81 9.80
CA THR A 107 32.39 -1.91 9.89
C THR A 107 31.88 -3.11 10.69
N ASP A 108 30.70 -3.02 11.28
CA ASP A 108 30.11 -4.14 12.01
C ASP A 108 29.73 -5.29 11.05
N ARG A 109 29.78 -6.51 11.58
CA ARG A 109 29.59 -7.74 10.79
C ARG A 109 28.19 -7.79 10.16
N TYR A 110 27.18 -7.29 10.84
CA TYR A 110 25.80 -7.36 10.35
C TYR A 110 25.61 -6.45 9.14
N ALA A 111 26.00 -5.18 9.24
CA ALA A 111 25.93 -4.24 8.12
C ALA A 111 26.70 -4.73 6.88
N ARG A 112 27.92 -5.27 7.06
CA ARG A 112 28.69 -5.84 5.94
C ARG A 112 27.96 -6.99 5.25
N SER A 113 27.42 -7.93 6.03
CA SER A 113 26.67 -9.07 5.49
C SER A 113 25.43 -8.63 4.70
N VAL A 114 24.69 -7.63 5.22
CA VAL A 114 23.53 -7.05 4.53
C VAL A 114 23.94 -6.39 3.21
N LEU A 115 25.03 -5.61 3.20
CA LEU A 115 25.54 -4.96 1.99
C LEU A 115 26.02 -5.97 0.94
N GLU A 116 26.73 -7.02 1.36
CA GLU A 116 27.18 -8.10 0.46
C GLU A 116 25.98 -8.81 -0.18
N ARG A 117 24.95 -9.15 0.61
CA ARG A 117 23.70 -9.73 0.08
C ARG A 117 23.00 -8.80 -0.89
N LEU A 118 22.84 -7.52 -0.54
CA LEU A 118 22.18 -6.54 -1.39
C LEU A 118 22.91 -6.39 -2.73
N ARG A 119 24.25 -6.27 -2.70
CA ARG A 119 25.07 -6.18 -3.92
C ARG A 119 24.91 -7.42 -4.79
N LYS A 120 25.03 -8.61 -4.21
CA LYS A 120 24.85 -9.86 -4.95
C LYS A 120 23.47 -9.93 -5.63
N LEU A 121 22.41 -9.60 -4.89
CA LEU A 121 21.05 -9.57 -5.45
C LEU A 121 20.91 -8.55 -6.58
N ALA A 122 21.52 -7.37 -6.45
CA ALA A 122 21.50 -6.34 -7.48
C ALA A 122 22.25 -6.78 -8.74
N GLU A 123 23.46 -7.33 -8.60
CA GLU A 123 24.25 -7.87 -9.70
C GLU A 123 23.51 -9.00 -10.44
N GLU A 124 22.86 -9.90 -9.71
CA GLU A 124 22.02 -10.94 -10.31
C GLU A 124 20.87 -10.35 -11.14
N ARG A 125 20.34 -9.19 -10.76
CA ARG A 125 19.15 -8.57 -11.38
C ARG A 125 19.51 -7.71 -12.59
N MET A 126 20.78 -7.35 -12.75
CA MET A 126 21.29 -6.64 -13.92
C MET A 126 21.02 -7.36 -15.25
N THR A 127 20.92 -8.70 -15.22
CA THR A 127 20.75 -9.54 -16.42
C THR A 127 19.36 -10.16 -16.54
N ARG A 128 18.43 -9.86 -15.62
CA ARG A 128 17.09 -10.47 -15.57
C ARG A 128 16.03 -9.54 -16.15
N GLY A 129 15.02 -10.11 -16.80
CA GLY A 129 13.98 -9.32 -17.48
C GLY A 129 14.51 -8.58 -18.72
N PRO A 130 13.80 -7.55 -19.22
CA PRO A 130 12.61 -6.95 -18.61
C PRO A 130 11.40 -7.88 -18.63
N TRP A 131 10.36 -7.53 -17.87
CA TRP A 131 9.11 -8.28 -17.76
C TRP A 131 7.93 -7.39 -18.14
N SER A 132 6.88 -7.99 -18.68
CA SER A 132 5.64 -7.30 -19.03
C SER A 132 4.50 -8.32 -19.14
N VAL A 133 3.27 -7.88 -18.83
CA VAL A 133 2.04 -8.64 -19.09
C VAL A 133 1.84 -8.97 -20.57
N THR A 134 2.41 -8.20 -21.51
CA THR A 134 2.25 -8.46 -22.94
C THR A 134 3.17 -9.57 -23.47
N PHE A 135 4.17 -10.00 -22.68
CA PHE A 135 5.12 -11.04 -23.09
C PHE A 135 4.57 -12.46 -22.96
N ASN A 136 3.53 -12.64 -22.15
CA ASN A 136 2.88 -13.93 -21.92
C ASN A 136 1.41 -13.80 -22.28
N ARG A 137 0.91 -14.60 -23.22
CA ARG A 137 -0.50 -14.51 -23.61
C ARG A 137 -1.38 -15.13 -22.53
N ALA A 138 -2.31 -14.35 -21.98
CA ALA A 138 -3.32 -14.81 -21.04
C ALA A 138 -4.72 -14.92 -21.66
N PRO A 139 -5.61 -15.76 -21.14
CA PRO A 139 -7.01 -15.87 -21.57
C PRO A 139 -7.89 -14.77 -20.94
N VAL A 140 -7.48 -13.50 -21.07
CA VAL A 140 -8.26 -12.36 -20.57
C VAL A 140 -9.56 -12.19 -21.38
N PRO A 141 -10.73 -12.05 -20.72
CA PRO A 141 -12.01 -11.87 -21.44
C PRO A 141 -12.11 -10.60 -22.29
N SER A 142 -11.39 -9.53 -21.92
CA SER A 142 -11.33 -8.29 -22.70
C SER A 142 -10.65 -8.45 -24.06
N GLY A 143 -9.78 -9.46 -24.20
CA GLY A 143 -8.90 -9.62 -25.35
C GLY A 143 -7.73 -8.63 -25.40
N ASP A 144 -7.61 -7.69 -24.45
CA ASP A 144 -6.54 -6.71 -24.40
C ASP A 144 -5.26 -7.32 -23.79
N PRO A 145 -4.14 -7.42 -24.54
CA PRO A 145 -2.90 -8.00 -24.03
C PRO A 145 -2.25 -7.20 -22.89
N HIS A 146 -2.66 -5.94 -22.68
CA HIS A 146 -2.17 -5.09 -21.59
C HIS A 146 -2.85 -5.39 -20.23
N ASP A 147 -3.87 -6.25 -20.22
CA ASP A 147 -4.58 -6.61 -19.01
C ASP A 147 -3.85 -7.70 -18.19
N TYR A 148 -3.69 -7.43 -16.90
CA TYR A 148 -3.16 -8.41 -15.96
C TYR A 148 -4.15 -9.56 -15.71
N TYR A 149 -3.64 -10.79 -15.69
CA TYR A 149 -4.42 -12.00 -15.45
C TYR A 149 -3.66 -12.95 -14.53
N SER A 150 -4.40 -13.55 -13.60
CA SER A 150 -3.91 -14.67 -12.81
C SER A 150 -5.07 -15.56 -12.40
N GLU A 151 -4.75 -16.78 -11.97
CA GLU A 151 -5.76 -17.73 -11.51
C GLU A 151 -5.66 -17.94 -10.00
N ALA A 152 -6.82 -18.09 -9.36
CA ALA A 152 -6.88 -18.22 -7.91
C ALA A 152 -6.15 -19.48 -7.43
N PRO A 153 -5.29 -19.37 -6.40
CA PRO A 153 -4.33 -20.43 -6.07
C PRO A 153 -4.95 -21.75 -5.59
N TYR A 154 -6.13 -21.69 -4.99
CA TYR A 154 -6.75 -22.80 -4.25
C TYR A 154 -7.97 -23.40 -4.95
N TRP A 155 -8.10 -23.18 -6.25
CA TRP A 155 -9.24 -23.66 -7.02
C TRP A 155 -8.80 -24.75 -8.00
N TRP A 156 -9.45 -25.91 -7.90
CA TRP A 156 -9.07 -27.13 -8.59
C TRP A 156 -10.22 -27.63 -9.48
N PRO A 157 -9.93 -28.35 -10.58
CA PRO A 157 -10.94 -29.12 -11.29
C PRO A 157 -11.72 -30.05 -10.34
N ASP A 158 -13.04 -30.11 -10.50
CA ASP A 158 -13.86 -31.06 -9.77
C ASP A 158 -13.70 -32.47 -10.40
N PRO A 159 -13.16 -33.47 -9.68
CA PRO A 159 -13.05 -34.83 -10.22
C PRO A 159 -14.40 -35.46 -10.55
N LYS A 160 -15.50 -35.00 -9.92
CA LYS A 160 -16.86 -35.49 -10.18
C LYS A 160 -17.52 -34.79 -11.36
N ASN A 161 -17.07 -33.58 -11.70
CA ASN A 161 -17.54 -32.84 -12.87
C ASN A 161 -16.37 -32.06 -13.50
N PRO A 162 -15.51 -32.72 -14.30
CA PRO A 162 -14.29 -32.09 -14.84
C PRO A 162 -14.54 -30.87 -15.74
N GLN A 163 -15.75 -30.74 -16.30
CA GLN A 163 -16.17 -29.60 -17.12
C GLN A 163 -16.89 -28.50 -16.31
N GLY A 164 -17.17 -28.77 -15.03
CA GLY A 164 -17.88 -27.86 -14.14
C GLY A 164 -16.97 -26.77 -13.55
N PRO A 165 -17.57 -25.89 -12.71
CA PRO A 165 -16.82 -24.89 -11.97
C PRO A 165 -15.78 -25.51 -11.05
N TYR A 166 -14.64 -24.85 -10.91
CA TYR A 166 -13.60 -25.32 -9.99
C TYR A 166 -14.11 -25.32 -8.53
N ILE A 167 -13.50 -26.17 -7.71
CA ILE A 167 -13.78 -26.32 -6.27
C ILE A 167 -12.59 -25.85 -5.43
N ARG A 168 -12.88 -25.28 -4.26
CA ARG A 168 -11.86 -24.71 -3.37
C ARG A 168 -11.20 -25.80 -2.50
N ARG A 169 -9.87 -25.81 -2.44
CA ARG A 169 -9.04 -26.62 -1.53
C ARG A 169 -8.04 -25.72 -0.80
N ASP A 170 -8.38 -25.33 0.43
CA ASP A 170 -7.67 -24.25 1.12
C ASP A 170 -6.21 -24.60 1.47
N GLY A 171 -5.27 -23.76 1.06
CA GLY A 171 -3.83 -23.98 1.28
C GLY A 171 -3.16 -24.97 0.32
N GLU A 172 -3.93 -25.56 -0.60
CA GLU A 172 -3.45 -26.47 -1.63
C GLU A 172 -3.38 -25.78 -3.00
N PHE A 173 -2.17 -25.46 -3.44
CA PHE A 173 -1.95 -24.77 -4.71
C PHE A 173 -2.23 -25.66 -5.92
N TYR A 174 -3.12 -25.24 -6.82
CA TYR A 174 -3.29 -25.90 -8.12
C TYR A 174 -2.07 -25.58 -9.01
N PRO A 175 -1.23 -26.57 -9.38
CA PRO A 175 0.04 -26.30 -10.06
C PRO A 175 -0.12 -25.80 -11.49
N ASP A 176 -1.15 -26.26 -12.22
CA ASP A 176 -1.31 -25.94 -13.65
C ASP A 176 -2.06 -24.63 -13.91
N ARG A 177 -2.19 -23.80 -12.87
CA ARG A 177 -2.86 -22.50 -12.98
C ARG A 177 -1.97 -21.50 -13.73
N PHE A 178 -2.57 -20.58 -14.48
CA PHE A 178 -1.82 -19.50 -15.12
C PHE A 178 -1.19 -18.56 -14.07
N LEU A 179 0.13 -18.42 -14.12
CA LEU A 179 0.93 -17.65 -13.16
C LEU A 179 1.87 -16.63 -13.78
N ALA A 180 2.01 -16.59 -15.11
CA ALA A 180 3.07 -15.84 -15.77
C ALA A 180 3.05 -14.35 -15.39
N HIS A 181 1.90 -13.67 -15.48
CA HIS A 181 1.82 -12.24 -15.15
C HIS A 181 2.12 -11.99 -13.67
N ARG A 182 1.66 -12.87 -12.77
CA ARG A 182 1.95 -12.78 -11.34
C ARG A 182 3.45 -12.91 -11.06
N THR A 183 4.11 -13.88 -11.69
CA THR A 183 5.55 -14.09 -11.58
C THR A 183 6.34 -12.91 -12.15
N ASP A 184 5.89 -12.37 -13.28
CA ASP A 184 6.52 -11.23 -13.95
C ASP A 184 6.37 -9.94 -13.12
N LEU A 185 5.17 -9.69 -12.57
CA LEU A 185 4.90 -8.57 -11.66
C LEU A 185 5.77 -8.68 -10.40
N GLN A 186 5.85 -9.87 -9.81
CA GLN A 186 6.71 -10.11 -8.67
C GLN A 186 8.17 -9.78 -9.01
N ARG A 187 8.71 -10.38 -10.06
CA ARG A 187 10.12 -10.18 -10.45
C ARG A 187 10.41 -8.72 -10.81
N MET A 188 9.49 -8.04 -11.49
CA MET A 188 9.61 -6.63 -11.84
C MET A 188 9.67 -5.76 -10.59
N GLY A 189 8.64 -5.80 -9.74
CA GLY A 189 8.57 -4.92 -8.57
C GLY A 189 9.71 -5.17 -7.60
N GLU A 190 10.10 -6.44 -7.45
CA GLU A 190 11.24 -6.82 -6.63
C GLU A 190 12.56 -6.30 -7.19
N SER A 191 12.80 -6.46 -8.50
CA SER A 191 14.06 -6.03 -9.11
C SER A 191 14.18 -4.51 -9.13
N VAL A 192 13.08 -3.78 -9.36
CA VAL A 192 13.05 -2.31 -9.27
C VAL A 192 13.45 -1.85 -7.87
N PHE A 193 12.92 -2.47 -6.81
CA PHE A 193 13.30 -2.13 -5.44
C PHE A 193 14.79 -2.39 -5.17
N ILE A 194 15.29 -3.60 -5.43
CA ILE A 194 16.70 -3.98 -5.17
C ILE A 194 17.67 -3.08 -5.91
N LEU A 195 17.45 -2.90 -7.21
CA LEU A 195 18.35 -2.13 -8.06
C LEU A 195 18.35 -0.65 -7.65
N SER A 196 17.19 -0.09 -7.32
CA SER A 196 17.11 1.31 -6.86
C SER A 196 17.75 1.50 -5.48
N LEU A 197 17.54 0.56 -4.55
CA LEU A 197 18.17 0.59 -3.23
C LEU A 197 19.69 0.43 -3.31
N ALA A 198 20.18 -0.51 -4.13
CA ALA A 198 21.61 -0.71 -4.37
C ALA A 198 22.23 0.51 -5.06
N GLY A 199 21.58 1.05 -6.10
CA GLY A 199 22.03 2.27 -6.76
C GLY A 199 22.08 3.46 -5.80
N TYR A 200 21.11 3.57 -4.87
CA TYR A 200 21.12 4.61 -3.86
C TYR A 200 22.25 4.43 -2.83
N ILE A 201 22.46 3.23 -2.29
CA ILE A 201 23.46 2.96 -1.25
C ILE A 201 24.90 2.97 -1.79
N PHE A 202 25.13 2.33 -2.95
CA PHE A 202 26.47 2.20 -3.53
C PHE A 202 26.85 3.34 -4.47
N ASP A 203 25.91 4.23 -4.80
CA ASP A 203 26.10 5.34 -5.73
C ASP A 203 26.50 4.89 -7.15
N GLU A 204 26.07 3.69 -7.54
CA GLU A 204 26.37 3.10 -8.85
C GLU A 204 25.20 3.32 -9.84
N ALA A 205 25.46 4.14 -10.86
CA ALA A 205 24.45 4.50 -11.86
C ALA A 205 23.89 3.29 -12.64
N ALA A 206 24.70 2.25 -12.88
CA ALA A 206 24.30 1.08 -13.64
C ALA A 206 23.06 0.38 -13.04
N PHE A 207 22.98 0.28 -11.70
CA PHE A 207 21.80 -0.29 -11.04
C PHE A 207 20.56 0.60 -11.25
N SER A 208 20.71 1.92 -11.15
CA SER A 208 19.62 2.87 -11.36
C SER A 208 19.12 2.85 -12.82
N ASP A 209 20.04 2.80 -13.80
CA ASP A 209 19.70 2.73 -15.22
C ASP A 209 18.93 1.44 -15.54
N ARG A 210 19.33 0.32 -14.93
CA ARG A 210 18.60 -0.95 -15.08
C ARG A 210 17.21 -0.87 -14.44
N ALA A 211 17.07 -0.26 -13.26
CA ALA A 211 15.76 -0.07 -12.63
C ALA A 211 14.84 0.79 -13.51
N SER A 212 15.34 1.90 -14.06
CA SER A 212 14.59 2.76 -15.01
C SER A 212 14.13 1.98 -16.25
N LEU A 213 14.97 1.11 -16.82
CA LEU A 213 14.56 0.25 -17.95
C LEU A 213 13.37 -0.65 -17.56
N LEU A 214 13.41 -1.31 -16.40
CA LEU A 214 12.33 -2.18 -15.95
C LEU A 214 11.03 -1.41 -15.72
N VAL A 215 11.11 -0.22 -15.12
CA VAL A 215 9.98 0.69 -14.93
C VAL A 215 9.40 1.11 -16.28
N ARG A 216 10.25 1.52 -17.23
CA ARG A 216 9.81 1.96 -18.55
C ARG A 216 9.02 0.86 -19.28
N VAL A 217 9.53 -0.37 -19.29
CA VAL A 217 8.86 -1.49 -19.98
C VAL A 217 7.50 -1.82 -19.35
N TRP A 218 7.40 -1.81 -18.01
CA TRP A 218 6.16 -2.20 -17.34
C TRP A 218 5.08 -1.12 -17.34
N PHE A 219 5.45 0.16 -17.25
CA PHE A 219 4.50 1.25 -16.99
C PHE A 219 4.38 2.28 -18.12
N VAL A 220 5.41 2.43 -18.97
CA VAL A 220 5.54 3.58 -19.88
C VAL A 220 5.38 3.17 -21.34
N ASP A 221 6.17 2.21 -21.79
CA ASP A 221 6.24 1.82 -23.21
C ASP A 221 4.87 1.31 -23.69
N THR A 222 4.30 1.95 -24.71
CA THR A 222 2.91 1.69 -25.13
C THR A 222 2.68 0.29 -25.66
N LEU A 223 3.72 -0.41 -26.09
CA LEU A 223 3.66 -1.80 -26.57
C LEU A 223 3.70 -2.84 -25.43
N THR A 224 4.09 -2.44 -24.22
CA THR A 224 4.37 -3.37 -23.11
C THR A 224 3.76 -2.95 -21.78
N ARG A 225 3.27 -1.71 -21.65
CA ARG A 225 2.74 -1.22 -20.38
C ARG A 225 1.55 -2.07 -19.91
N MET A 226 1.45 -2.33 -18.62
CA MET A 226 0.23 -2.93 -18.06
C MET A 226 -0.88 -1.87 -17.97
N ASN A 227 -2.15 -2.23 -18.11
CA ASN A 227 -3.28 -1.35 -17.78
C ASN A 227 -3.41 -1.20 -16.24
N PRO A 228 -3.78 -0.01 -15.71
CA PRO A 228 -3.74 0.27 -14.27
C PRO A 228 -4.95 -0.33 -13.51
N HIS A 229 -5.16 -1.64 -13.62
CA HIS A 229 -6.20 -2.36 -12.86
C HIS A 229 -5.89 -3.85 -12.70
N LEU A 230 -6.52 -4.48 -11.71
CA LEU A 230 -6.43 -5.93 -11.46
C LEU A 230 -7.77 -6.64 -11.72
N GLN A 231 -8.55 -6.15 -12.69
CA GLN A 231 -9.89 -6.64 -13.01
C GLN A 231 -9.98 -8.16 -13.22
N PHE A 232 -8.96 -8.76 -13.83
CA PHE A 232 -8.91 -10.19 -14.15
C PHE A 232 -7.94 -10.99 -13.27
N SER A 233 -7.63 -10.45 -12.09
CA SER A 233 -6.76 -11.13 -11.13
C SER A 233 -7.51 -12.21 -10.35
N GLN A 234 -6.84 -13.35 -10.17
CA GLN A 234 -7.34 -14.55 -9.50
C GLN A 234 -8.72 -15.00 -10.00
N ALA A 235 -8.86 -15.07 -11.32
CA ALA A 235 -10.01 -15.69 -11.98
C ALA A 235 -10.21 -17.14 -11.50
N ILE A 236 -11.46 -17.59 -11.54
CA ILE A 236 -11.83 -18.95 -11.18
C ILE A 236 -12.67 -19.55 -12.31
N LYS A 237 -12.14 -20.59 -12.94
CA LYS A 237 -12.80 -21.28 -14.05
C LYS A 237 -14.22 -21.73 -13.68
N GLY A 238 -15.18 -21.34 -14.51
CA GLY A 238 -16.61 -21.62 -14.33
C GLY A 238 -17.29 -20.81 -13.22
N ARG A 239 -16.65 -19.77 -12.65
CA ARG A 239 -17.25 -18.92 -11.61
C ARG A 239 -17.15 -17.43 -11.87
N ASN A 240 -15.96 -16.92 -12.18
CA ASN A 240 -15.73 -15.50 -12.46
C ASN A 240 -14.44 -15.30 -13.27
N SER A 241 -14.31 -14.12 -13.87
CA SER A 241 -13.13 -13.70 -14.63
C SER A 241 -12.08 -12.97 -13.79
N GLY A 242 -12.35 -12.75 -12.51
CA GLY A 242 -11.53 -11.99 -11.57
C GLY A 242 -12.36 -11.68 -10.31
N ARG A 243 -11.69 -11.25 -9.23
CA ARG A 243 -12.34 -11.01 -7.93
C ARG A 243 -11.53 -10.08 -7.05
N GLY A 244 -12.16 -9.48 -6.03
CA GLY A 244 -11.49 -8.64 -5.04
C GLY A 244 -10.21 -9.25 -4.46
N ALA A 245 -10.27 -10.53 -4.05
CA ALA A 245 -9.11 -11.28 -3.54
C ALA A 245 -7.92 -11.40 -4.49
N GLY A 246 -8.09 -11.08 -5.78
CA GLY A 246 -7.00 -10.95 -6.73
C GLY A 246 -6.12 -9.71 -6.51
N ILE A 247 -6.59 -8.70 -5.79
CA ILE A 247 -5.82 -7.49 -5.46
C ILE A 247 -4.57 -7.82 -4.65
N ILE A 248 -4.56 -8.91 -3.89
CA ILE A 248 -3.37 -9.40 -3.17
C ILE A 248 -2.18 -9.74 -4.09
N ASP A 249 -2.40 -9.89 -5.40
CA ASP A 249 -1.33 -10.04 -6.40
C ASP A 249 -0.53 -8.74 -6.56
N GLY A 250 -1.18 -7.57 -6.38
CA GLY A 250 -0.60 -6.24 -6.56
C GLY A 250 0.40 -5.81 -5.49
N ARG A 251 0.64 -6.62 -4.44
CA ARG A 251 1.58 -6.30 -3.36
C ARG A 251 2.97 -5.90 -3.87
N SER A 252 3.40 -6.46 -5.00
CA SER A 252 4.69 -6.12 -5.61
C SER A 252 4.78 -4.68 -6.13
N PHE A 253 3.67 -4.01 -6.41
CA PHE A 253 3.66 -2.59 -6.74
C PHE A 253 4.04 -1.71 -5.54
N VAL A 254 3.84 -2.16 -4.31
CA VAL A 254 4.31 -1.43 -3.10
C VAL A 254 5.84 -1.32 -3.14
N TRP A 255 6.53 -2.42 -3.44
CA TRP A 255 7.99 -2.44 -3.54
C TRP A 255 8.49 -1.66 -4.75
N ALA A 256 7.80 -1.77 -5.89
CA ALA A 256 8.09 -0.96 -7.07
C ALA A 256 8.01 0.54 -6.73
N ALA A 257 6.92 0.99 -6.09
CA ALA A 257 6.72 2.38 -5.68
C ALA A 257 7.84 2.87 -4.74
N GLN A 258 8.22 2.09 -3.73
CA GLN A 258 9.35 2.44 -2.86
C GLN A 258 10.68 2.53 -3.64
N GLY A 259 10.93 1.58 -4.54
CA GLY A 259 12.12 1.59 -5.39
C GLY A 259 12.16 2.83 -6.28
N MET A 260 11.03 3.19 -6.88
CA MET A 260 10.91 4.39 -7.72
C MET A 260 11.12 5.68 -6.93
N GLN A 261 10.70 5.76 -5.66
CA GLN A 261 11.05 6.90 -4.80
C GLN A 261 12.57 7.00 -4.57
N LEU A 262 13.27 5.89 -4.36
CA LEU A 262 14.74 5.88 -4.24
C LEU A 262 15.43 6.25 -5.57
N LEU A 263 14.87 5.79 -6.69
CA LEU A 263 15.35 6.11 -8.03
C LEU A 263 15.15 7.59 -8.39
N GLU A 264 14.04 8.19 -7.95
CA GLU A 264 13.80 9.64 -8.04
C GLU A 264 14.86 10.40 -7.22
N ARG A 265 15.12 9.95 -5.98
CA ARG A 265 16.13 10.55 -5.10
C ARG A 265 17.57 10.44 -5.62
N SER A 266 17.89 9.44 -6.44
CA SER A 266 19.21 9.36 -7.07
C SER A 266 19.40 10.34 -8.23
N GLY A 267 18.33 11.01 -8.68
CA GLY A 267 18.35 11.92 -9.83
C GLY A 267 18.54 11.21 -11.17
N LYS A 268 18.44 9.87 -11.21
CA LYS A 268 18.67 9.04 -12.41
C LYS A 268 17.38 8.59 -13.11
N TRP A 269 16.22 9.12 -12.70
CA TRP A 269 14.94 8.83 -13.33
C TRP A 269 14.42 10.00 -14.15
N ARG A 270 14.08 9.79 -15.41
CA ARG A 270 13.59 10.85 -16.29
C ARG A 270 12.24 11.39 -15.83
N THR A 271 12.11 12.72 -15.73
CA THR A 271 10.88 13.40 -15.27
C THR A 271 9.63 13.02 -16.06
N GLU A 272 9.77 12.80 -17.37
CA GLU A 272 8.63 12.38 -18.21
C GLU A 272 8.16 10.95 -17.88
N GLU A 273 9.09 10.03 -17.63
CA GLU A 273 8.75 8.67 -17.17
C GLU A 273 8.09 8.72 -15.78
N GLN A 274 8.58 9.58 -14.88
CA GLN A 274 7.96 9.81 -13.56
C GLN A 274 6.50 10.25 -13.68
N ARG A 275 6.21 11.21 -14.57
CA ARG A 275 4.86 11.73 -14.79
C ARG A 275 3.91 10.64 -15.29
N ILE A 276 4.34 9.84 -16.27
CA ILE A 276 3.53 8.74 -16.82
C ILE A 276 3.26 7.66 -15.77
N VAL A 277 4.28 7.30 -14.97
CA VAL A 277 4.11 6.31 -13.89
C VAL A 277 3.18 6.83 -12.80
N ARG A 278 3.30 8.10 -12.40
CA ARG A 278 2.36 8.71 -11.44
C ARG A 278 0.93 8.69 -11.96
N GLN A 279 0.71 8.97 -13.24
CA GLN A 279 -0.61 8.82 -13.85
C GLN A 279 -1.12 7.37 -13.82
N TRP A 280 -0.23 6.39 -14.05
CA TRP A 280 -0.57 4.98 -13.94
C TRP A 280 -0.99 4.59 -12.51
N TYR A 281 -0.23 4.99 -11.49
CA TYR A 281 -0.58 4.72 -10.08
C TYR A 281 -1.85 5.45 -9.66
N ALA A 282 -2.10 6.67 -10.16
CA ALA A 282 -3.35 7.38 -9.91
C ALA A 282 -4.55 6.62 -10.50
N GLY A 283 -4.41 6.08 -11.71
CA GLY A 283 -5.43 5.22 -12.31
C GLY A 283 -5.67 3.94 -11.51
N LEU A 284 -4.60 3.29 -11.02
CA LEU A 284 -4.72 2.08 -10.21
C LEU A 284 -5.38 2.38 -8.86
N LEU A 285 -4.98 3.47 -8.21
CA LEU A 285 -5.54 3.93 -6.95
C LEU A 285 -7.04 4.20 -7.09
N GLN A 286 -7.43 4.99 -8.10
CA GLN A 286 -8.83 5.25 -8.42
C GLN A 286 -9.60 3.96 -8.66
N TRP A 287 -9.06 3.03 -9.46
CA TRP A 287 -9.71 1.75 -9.72
C TRP A 287 -9.86 0.92 -8.42
N MET A 288 -8.84 0.88 -7.56
CA MET A 288 -8.88 0.13 -6.31
C MET A 288 -9.88 0.67 -5.29
N THR A 289 -10.20 1.96 -5.35
CA THR A 289 -11.07 2.63 -4.37
C THR A 289 -12.50 2.79 -4.85
N THR A 290 -12.76 2.58 -6.15
CA THR A 290 -14.09 2.76 -6.76
C THR A 290 -14.65 1.50 -7.45
N SER A 291 -13.81 0.57 -7.90
CA SER A 291 -14.27 -0.65 -8.57
C SER A 291 -14.94 -1.63 -7.62
N GLU A 292 -15.82 -2.47 -8.14
CA GLU A 292 -16.47 -3.53 -7.37
C GLU A 292 -15.44 -4.46 -6.70
N ASN A 293 -14.42 -4.90 -7.44
CA ASN A 293 -13.34 -5.74 -6.90
C ASN A 293 -12.57 -5.02 -5.78
N GLY A 294 -12.26 -3.75 -5.98
CA GLY A 294 -11.60 -2.90 -5.00
C GLY A 294 -12.38 -2.80 -3.68
N LEU A 295 -13.67 -2.48 -3.79
CA LEU A 295 -14.56 -2.34 -2.63
C LEU A 295 -14.80 -3.67 -1.91
N GLN A 296 -14.90 -4.79 -2.64
CA GLN A 296 -14.99 -6.14 -2.06
C GLN A 296 -13.74 -6.47 -1.23
N GLU A 297 -12.54 -6.18 -1.74
CA GLU A 297 -11.29 -6.47 -1.03
C GLU A 297 -11.13 -5.58 0.22
N LYS A 298 -11.48 -4.29 0.11
CA LYS A 298 -11.45 -3.32 1.22
C LYS A 298 -12.20 -3.82 2.46
N VAL A 299 -13.32 -4.50 2.28
CA VAL A 299 -14.21 -4.96 3.38
C VAL A 299 -14.09 -6.45 3.69
N ALA A 300 -13.08 -7.16 3.13
CA ALA A 300 -12.91 -8.60 3.32
C ALA A 300 -12.75 -9.04 4.79
N GLY A 301 -12.33 -8.13 5.67
CA GLY A 301 -12.30 -8.34 7.13
C GLY A 301 -11.21 -9.28 7.62
N ASN A 302 -10.30 -9.70 6.76
CA ASN A 302 -9.12 -10.52 7.08
C ASN A 302 -7.88 -9.88 6.41
N ASN A 303 -6.76 -10.60 6.36
CA ASN A 303 -5.51 -10.17 5.70
C ASN A 303 -5.67 -9.54 4.30
N HIS A 304 -6.69 -9.91 3.53
CA HIS A 304 -7.02 -9.25 2.26
C HIS A 304 -7.30 -7.75 2.42
N SER A 305 -8.16 -7.37 3.38
CA SER A 305 -8.46 -5.95 3.64
C SER A 305 -7.27 -5.18 4.21
N THR A 306 -6.42 -5.84 5.00
CA THR A 306 -5.19 -5.23 5.52
C THR A 306 -4.16 -4.99 4.40
N TRP A 307 -3.99 -5.95 3.49
CA TRP A 307 -3.10 -5.77 2.33
C TRP A 307 -3.69 -4.86 1.24
N TRP A 308 -5.00 -4.75 1.12
CA TRP A 308 -5.63 -3.68 0.35
C TRP A 308 -5.23 -2.32 0.91
N ALA A 309 -5.34 -2.15 2.23
CA ALA A 309 -4.94 -0.92 2.90
C ALA A 309 -3.45 -0.58 2.71
N VAL A 310 -2.55 -1.57 2.83
CA VAL A 310 -1.11 -1.36 2.55
C VAL A 310 -0.89 -0.85 1.13
N GLN A 311 -1.56 -1.43 0.14
CA GLN A 311 -1.44 -1.02 -1.26
C GLN A 311 -1.97 0.39 -1.49
N VAL A 312 -3.17 0.71 -0.99
CA VAL A 312 -3.77 2.04 -1.12
C VAL A 312 -2.91 3.11 -0.43
N ALA A 313 -2.47 2.87 0.81
CA ALA A 313 -1.57 3.80 1.50
C ALA A 313 -0.26 3.99 0.74
N ALA A 314 0.32 2.90 0.22
CA ALA A 314 1.56 2.98 -0.54
C ALA A 314 1.42 3.82 -1.81
N TYR A 315 0.34 3.65 -2.55
CA TYR A 315 0.12 4.38 -3.79
C TYR A 315 -0.25 5.83 -3.52
N ALA A 316 -1.07 6.10 -2.49
CA ALA A 316 -1.39 7.44 -2.05
C ALA A 316 -0.12 8.20 -1.62
N LEU A 317 0.73 7.60 -0.78
CA LEU A 317 2.01 8.20 -0.37
C LEU A 317 2.98 8.37 -1.53
N PHE A 318 3.00 7.42 -2.48
CA PHE A 318 3.78 7.58 -3.71
C PHE A 318 3.32 8.82 -4.48
N LEU A 319 2.01 9.03 -4.62
CA LEU A 319 1.38 10.15 -5.31
C LEU A 319 1.34 11.45 -4.51
N ARG A 320 1.70 11.43 -3.21
CA ARG A 320 1.52 12.53 -2.25
C ARG A 320 0.04 12.91 -2.06
N ASP A 321 -0.85 11.92 -2.13
CA ASP A 321 -2.29 12.05 -1.89
C ASP A 321 -2.57 11.86 -0.39
N GLU A 322 -2.60 12.97 0.36
CA GLU A 322 -2.81 12.94 1.81
C GLU A 322 -4.24 12.53 2.20
N GLU A 323 -5.24 12.83 1.34
CA GLU A 323 -6.64 12.49 1.61
C GLU A 323 -6.84 10.97 1.59
N GLU A 324 -6.34 10.32 0.54
CA GLU A 324 -6.47 8.88 0.39
C GLU A 324 -5.64 8.12 1.44
N ALA A 325 -4.45 8.61 1.78
CA ALA A 325 -3.67 8.09 2.90
C ALA A 325 -4.42 8.25 4.24
N GLY A 326 -5.04 9.42 4.47
CA GLY A 326 -5.87 9.70 5.64
C GLY A 326 -7.03 8.72 5.79
N MET A 327 -7.71 8.38 4.69
CA MET A 327 -8.78 7.38 4.68
C MET A 327 -8.30 6.00 5.10
N VAL A 328 -7.09 5.59 4.68
CA VAL A 328 -6.50 4.33 5.14
C VAL A 328 -6.21 4.35 6.65
N TRP A 329 -5.72 5.46 7.20
CA TRP A 329 -5.51 5.60 8.64
C TRP A 329 -6.83 5.48 9.43
N GLN A 330 -7.92 6.03 8.90
CA GLN A 330 -9.24 5.85 9.49
C GLN A 330 -9.76 4.43 9.33
N LEU A 331 -9.54 3.78 8.18
CA LEU A 331 -9.89 2.38 7.98
C LEU A 331 -9.15 1.47 8.97
N TYR A 332 -7.87 1.74 9.22
CA TYR A 332 -7.08 1.01 10.23
C TYR A 332 -7.72 1.10 11.62
N ARG A 333 -8.09 2.32 12.05
CA ARG A 333 -8.66 2.56 13.39
C ARG A 333 -10.10 2.06 13.51
N GLY A 334 -10.94 2.32 12.52
CA GLY A 334 -12.38 2.06 12.55
C GLY A 334 -12.79 0.65 12.11
N PHE A 335 -11.99 -0.01 11.28
CA PHE A 335 -12.33 -1.31 10.70
C PHE A 335 -11.28 -2.38 10.97
N LEU A 336 -10.04 -2.20 10.51
CA LEU A 336 -9.06 -3.29 10.50
C LEU A 336 -8.71 -3.79 11.91
N VAL A 337 -8.25 -2.91 12.80
CA VAL A 337 -7.87 -3.33 14.16
C VAL A 337 -9.09 -3.83 14.96
N PRO A 338 -10.24 -3.11 15.01
CA PRO A 338 -11.40 -3.57 15.78
C PRO A 338 -12.02 -4.88 15.31
N HIS A 339 -11.99 -5.19 14.01
CA HIS A 339 -12.66 -6.37 13.47
C HIS A 339 -11.74 -7.59 13.36
N GLN A 340 -10.43 -7.37 13.21
CA GLN A 340 -9.48 -8.48 12.96
C GLN A 340 -8.74 -8.94 14.20
N ILE A 341 -8.46 -8.05 15.16
CA ILE A 341 -7.57 -8.34 16.29
C ILE A 341 -8.38 -8.49 17.57
N ARG A 342 -8.26 -9.65 18.23
CA ARG A 342 -8.86 -9.88 19.55
C ARG A 342 -8.05 -9.23 20.68
N LEU A 343 -8.64 -9.21 21.87
CA LEU A 343 -8.01 -8.65 23.08
C LEU A 343 -6.70 -9.33 23.49
N ASP A 344 -6.53 -10.60 23.11
CA ASP A 344 -5.33 -11.41 23.34
C ASP A 344 -4.30 -11.29 22.20
N GLY A 345 -4.60 -10.53 21.15
CA GLY A 345 -3.74 -10.36 19.96
C GLY A 345 -4.00 -11.38 18.84
N SER A 346 -4.85 -12.39 19.06
CA SER A 346 -5.14 -13.38 18.02
C SER A 346 -5.97 -12.78 16.87
N CYS A 347 -5.72 -13.28 15.64
CA CYS A 347 -6.45 -12.91 14.42
C CYS A 347 -7.32 -14.09 13.95
N PRO A 348 -8.64 -14.11 14.24
CA PRO A 348 -9.43 -15.34 14.17
C PRO A 348 -9.63 -15.89 12.75
N LEU A 349 -9.75 -15.02 11.75
CA LEU A 349 -10.01 -15.43 10.37
C LEU A 349 -8.77 -16.02 9.70
N GLU A 350 -7.59 -15.59 10.13
CA GLU A 350 -6.27 -16.08 9.76
C GLU A 350 -6.03 -17.44 10.42
N GLU A 351 -6.40 -17.55 11.70
CA GLU A 351 -6.23 -18.75 12.48
C GLU A 351 -7.17 -19.89 12.09
N ALA A 352 -8.31 -19.56 11.48
CA ALA A 352 -9.23 -20.54 10.90
C ALA A 352 -8.70 -21.18 9.59
N ARG A 353 -7.57 -20.71 9.06
CA ARG A 353 -7.01 -21.19 7.79
C ARG A 353 -6.14 -22.43 8.00
N THR A 354 -6.02 -23.23 6.95
CA THR A 354 -5.18 -24.45 6.97
C THR A 354 -3.69 -24.15 7.14
N ARG A 355 -3.24 -22.94 6.81
CA ARG A 355 -1.89 -22.41 7.06
C ARG A 355 -1.93 -21.28 8.09
N SER A 356 -2.55 -21.53 9.23
CA SER A 356 -2.95 -20.48 10.19
C SER A 356 -1.81 -19.58 10.64
N LEU A 357 -0.67 -20.13 11.08
CA LEU A 357 0.49 -19.31 11.50
C LEU A 357 1.03 -18.47 10.34
N SER A 358 1.09 -19.03 9.12
CA SER A 358 1.50 -18.28 7.94
C SER A 358 0.57 -17.10 7.64
N TYR A 359 -0.74 -17.28 7.77
CA TYR A 359 -1.70 -16.19 7.54
C TYR A 359 -1.66 -15.14 8.64
N SER A 360 -1.53 -15.55 9.91
CA SER A 360 -1.42 -14.60 11.03
C SER A 360 -0.16 -13.75 10.89
N ALA A 361 0.99 -14.36 10.57
CA ALA A 361 2.23 -13.62 10.32
C ALA A 361 2.13 -12.70 9.09
N MET A 362 1.52 -13.18 7.98
CA MET A 362 1.33 -12.37 6.78
C MET A 362 0.41 -11.16 7.01
N ASN A 363 -0.62 -11.30 7.84
CA ASN A 363 -1.47 -10.18 8.23
C ASN A 363 -0.70 -9.19 9.12
N GLN A 364 0.10 -9.72 10.04
CA GLN A 364 0.89 -8.92 10.95
C GLN A 364 1.99 -8.10 10.25
N ASP A 365 2.59 -8.65 9.18
CA ASP A 365 3.48 -7.89 8.31
C ASP A 365 2.76 -6.70 7.65
N ALA A 366 1.52 -6.88 7.20
CA ALA A 366 0.73 -5.80 6.60
C ALA A 366 0.40 -4.70 7.62
N PHE A 367 -0.01 -5.07 8.84
CA PHE A 367 -0.24 -4.09 9.90
C PHE A 367 1.03 -3.32 10.26
N ALA A 368 2.18 -3.99 10.39
CA ALA A 368 3.44 -3.32 10.69
C ALA A 368 3.88 -2.36 9.58
N LEU A 369 3.66 -2.72 8.31
CA LEU A 369 3.89 -1.83 7.17
C LEU A 369 3.00 -0.58 7.22
N LEU A 370 1.70 -0.72 7.52
CA LEU A 370 0.80 0.42 7.70
C LEU A 370 1.29 1.35 8.81
N CYS A 371 1.65 0.79 9.97
CA CYS A 371 2.12 1.59 11.09
C CYS A 371 3.43 2.32 10.77
N ARG A 372 4.34 1.66 10.07
CA ARG A 372 5.59 2.24 9.60
C ARG A 372 5.35 3.39 8.62
N MET A 373 4.53 3.16 7.59
CA MET A 373 4.17 4.18 6.60
C MET A 373 3.54 5.41 7.26
N ALA A 374 2.57 5.19 8.16
CA ALA A 374 1.93 6.25 8.92
C ALA A 374 2.94 7.04 9.76
N ARG A 375 3.84 6.35 10.48
CA ARG A 375 4.84 7.00 11.34
C ARG A 375 5.82 7.87 10.55
N ARG A 376 6.29 7.42 9.38
CA ARG A 376 7.14 8.25 8.50
C ARG A 376 6.40 9.46 7.93
N ASN A 377 5.08 9.51 8.06
CA ASN A 377 4.22 10.60 7.63
C ASN A 377 3.50 11.28 8.83
N GLY A 378 4.09 11.19 10.03
CA GLY A 378 3.63 11.94 11.21
C GLY A 378 2.35 11.41 11.88
N VAL A 379 1.91 10.20 11.54
CA VAL A 379 0.70 9.59 12.13
C VAL A 379 1.09 8.39 13.00
N ASP A 380 0.73 8.41 14.28
CA ASP A 380 0.94 7.28 15.17
C ASP A 380 -0.21 6.26 15.08
N LEU A 381 0.02 5.16 14.35
CA LEU A 381 -0.86 3.99 14.34
C LEU A 381 -0.38 2.87 15.28
N TRP A 382 0.90 2.88 15.63
CA TRP A 382 1.48 1.94 16.58
C TRP A 382 0.89 2.14 17.99
N GLY A 383 0.63 3.40 18.39
CA GLY A 383 -0.01 3.73 19.66
C GLY A 383 -1.52 3.51 19.72
N TYR A 384 -2.17 3.16 18.60
CA TYR A 384 -3.62 2.94 18.59
C TYR A 384 -4.00 1.63 19.29
N ALA A 385 -5.02 1.72 20.14
CA ALA A 385 -5.74 0.59 20.68
C ALA A 385 -7.25 0.87 20.64
N THR A 386 -8.05 -0.18 20.48
CA THR A 386 -9.51 -0.06 20.60
C THR A 386 -9.88 0.31 22.04
N PRO A 387 -11.13 0.78 22.31
CA PRO A 387 -11.58 1.07 23.68
C PRO A 387 -11.43 -0.10 24.66
N HIS A 388 -11.46 -1.34 24.15
CA HIS A 388 -11.27 -2.56 24.95
C HIS A 388 -9.81 -3.05 24.97
N GLY A 389 -8.91 -2.38 24.26
CA GLY A 389 -7.47 -2.61 24.31
C GLY A 389 -6.95 -3.61 23.28
N ALA A 390 -7.67 -3.96 22.22
CA ALA A 390 -7.07 -4.68 21.09
C ALA A 390 -6.12 -3.74 20.33
N SER A 391 -4.94 -4.22 19.95
CA SER A 391 -3.95 -3.43 19.24
C SER A 391 -3.00 -4.30 18.42
N VAL A 392 -2.35 -3.68 17.44
CA VAL A 392 -1.29 -4.34 16.64
C VAL A 392 -0.12 -4.79 17.52
N ASN A 393 0.23 -4.02 18.55
CA ASN A 393 1.31 -4.40 19.47
C ASN A 393 0.97 -5.70 20.21
N LYS A 394 -0.28 -5.90 20.63
CA LYS A 394 -0.70 -7.18 21.24
C LYS A 394 -0.63 -8.34 20.25
N ALA A 395 -1.00 -8.12 19.00
CA ALA A 395 -0.89 -9.16 17.97
C ALA A 395 0.57 -9.55 17.69
N ILE A 396 1.50 -8.60 17.75
CA ILE A 396 2.95 -8.88 17.69
C ILE A 396 3.35 -9.77 18.87
N GLU A 397 3.08 -9.36 20.10
CA GLU A 397 3.45 -10.10 21.30
C GLU A 397 2.86 -11.52 21.31
N TYR A 398 1.62 -11.65 20.83
CA TYR A 398 0.96 -12.95 20.65
C TYR A 398 1.72 -13.86 19.69
N LEU A 399 2.23 -13.33 18.57
CA LEU A 399 2.87 -14.13 17.53
C LEU A 399 4.36 -14.42 17.78
N LEU A 400 5.09 -13.56 18.48
CA LEU A 400 6.55 -13.67 18.62
C LEU A 400 7.06 -15.03 19.09
N PRO A 401 6.47 -15.68 20.13
CA PRO A 401 6.92 -17.01 20.55
C PRO A 401 6.81 -18.06 19.45
N TYR A 402 5.84 -17.92 18.55
CA TYR A 402 5.61 -18.83 17.43
C TYR A 402 6.44 -18.50 16.19
N ILE A 403 6.92 -17.26 16.06
CA ILE A 403 7.93 -16.92 15.05
C ILE A 403 9.29 -17.51 15.45
N GLU A 404 9.65 -17.41 16.73
CA GLU A 404 10.89 -17.98 17.26
C GLU A 404 10.85 -19.52 17.24
N GLU A 405 9.76 -20.12 17.72
CA GLU A 405 9.56 -21.56 17.80
C GLU A 405 8.22 -22.00 17.17
N PRO A 406 8.14 -22.10 15.82
CA PRO A 406 6.89 -22.46 15.14
C PRO A 406 6.29 -23.80 15.57
N GLY A 407 7.10 -24.73 16.09
CA GLY A 407 6.64 -26.02 16.62
C GLY A 407 5.73 -25.90 17.85
N ARG A 408 5.69 -24.74 18.53
CA ARG A 408 4.76 -24.49 19.64
C ARG A 408 3.34 -24.19 19.18
N TRP A 409 3.14 -23.92 17.89
CA TRP A 409 1.84 -23.58 17.32
C TRP A 409 0.92 -24.81 17.27
N GLN A 410 -0.17 -24.78 18.05
CA GLN A 410 -1.09 -25.92 18.18
C GLN A 410 -2.27 -25.88 17.19
N LYS A 411 -2.39 -24.82 16.39
CA LYS A 411 -3.45 -24.68 15.37
C LYS A 411 -2.96 -25.22 14.01
N GLN A 412 -3.88 -25.38 13.07
CA GLN A 412 -3.62 -26.05 11.80
C GLN A 412 -2.56 -25.34 10.94
N GLN A 413 -1.48 -26.02 10.58
CA GLN A 413 -0.43 -25.50 9.71
C GLN A 413 0.03 -26.61 8.73
N ILE A 414 -0.74 -26.82 7.66
CA ILE A 414 -0.57 -27.95 6.72
C ILE A 414 0.72 -27.92 5.87
N ARG A 415 1.48 -26.84 5.96
CA ARG A 415 2.80 -26.68 5.32
C ARG A 415 3.78 -26.08 6.32
N PRO A 416 5.08 -26.44 6.28
CA PRO A 416 6.08 -25.83 7.17
C PRO A 416 6.01 -24.30 7.17
N PHE A 417 6.14 -23.69 8.34
CA PHE A 417 6.25 -22.25 8.47
C PHE A 417 7.65 -21.79 8.03
N GLU A 418 7.69 -20.81 7.13
CA GLU A 418 8.94 -20.28 6.57
C GLU A 418 9.44 -19.14 7.46
N LYS A 419 10.31 -19.49 8.42
CA LYS A 419 10.97 -18.52 9.30
C LYS A 419 11.85 -17.57 8.50
N GLY A 420 11.97 -16.33 8.98
CA GLY A 420 12.86 -15.33 8.41
C GLY A 420 12.27 -14.55 7.24
N ARG A 421 10.99 -14.78 6.90
CA ARG A 421 10.25 -14.00 5.89
C ARG A 421 9.45 -12.84 6.49
N GLN A 422 9.34 -12.78 7.81
CA GLN A 422 8.50 -11.82 8.54
C GLN A 422 9.26 -10.51 8.76
N VAL A 423 8.60 -9.39 8.47
CA VAL A 423 9.17 -8.03 8.62
C VAL A 423 8.70 -7.34 9.88
N PHE A 424 7.54 -7.73 10.43
CA PHE A 424 6.97 -7.06 11.59
C PHE A 424 7.89 -6.99 12.82
N PRO A 425 8.75 -8.00 13.16
CA PRO A 425 9.62 -7.87 14.32
C PRO A 425 10.68 -6.77 14.15
N ALA A 426 11.24 -6.62 12.95
CA ALA A 426 12.20 -5.55 12.67
C ALA A 426 11.53 -4.18 12.69
N LEU A 427 10.41 -4.02 11.97
CA LEU A 427 9.70 -2.75 11.88
C LEU A 427 9.24 -2.27 13.26
N ALA A 428 8.63 -3.17 14.05
CA ALA A 428 8.20 -2.85 15.40
C ALA A 428 9.41 -2.58 16.32
N GLY A 429 10.48 -3.35 16.22
CA GLY A 429 11.68 -3.15 17.02
C GLY A 429 12.32 -1.78 16.82
N ILE A 430 12.38 -1.31 15.57
CA ILE A 430 12.87 0.03 15.21
C ILE A 430 11.89 1.09 15.69
N ASP A 431 10.64 1.01 15.25
CA ASP A 431 9.68 2.07 15.43
C ASP A 431 9.28 2.22 16.90
N LEU A 432 9.04 1.13 17.62
CA LEU A 432 8.69 1.15 19.05
C LEU A 432 9.91 1.23 19.98
N ARG A 433 11.13 1.17 19.44
CA ARG A 433 12.39 1.13 20.19
C ARG A 433 12.43 -0.04 21.20
N GLU A 434 12.03 -1.22 20.74
CA GLU A 434 11.91 -2.43 21.54
C GLU A 434 13.04 -3.42 21.23
N PRO A 435 14.10 -3.50 22.07
CA PRO A 435 15.29 -4.30 21.76
C PRO A 435 15.01 -5.79 21.63
N LYS A 436 13.98 -6.30 22.33
CA LYS A 436 13.58 -7.71 22.25
C LYS A 436 13.14 -8.13 20.85
N TYR A 437 12.47 -7.26 20.10
CA TYR A 437 11.99 -7.57 18.75
C TYR A 437 13.16 -7.61 17.77
N LEU A 438 14.08 -6.64 17.87
CA LEU A 438 15.32 -6.63 17.08
C LEU A 438 16.22 -7.84 17.39
N SER A 439 16.31 -8.22 18.66
CA SER A 439 17.08 -9.39 19.08
C SER A 439 16.51 -10.68 18.49
N LEU A 440 15.17 -10.83 18.47
CA LEU A 440 14.51 -11.96 17.83
C LEU A 440 14.73 -11.94 16.31
N TYR A 441 14.53 -10.79 15.67
CA TYR A 441 14.71 -10.64 14.22
C TYR A 441 16.11 -11.07 13.76
N ARG A 442 17.16 -10.62 14.46
CA ARG A 442 18.56 -10.98 14.15
C ARG A 442 18.87 -12.48 14.33
N ARG A 443 18.04 -13.23 15.07
CA ARG A 443 18.16 -14.69 15.21
C ARG A 443 17.39 -15.47 14.14
N LEU A 444 16.53 -14.81 13.36
CA LEU A 444 15.81 -15.48 12.29
C LEU A 444 16.75 -15.84 11.15
N PRO A 445 16.48 -16.93 10.41
CA PRO A 445 17.24 -17.27 9.23
C PRO A 445 17.22 -16.13 8.21
N GLU A 446 18.34 -15.91 7.54
CA GLU A 446 18.42 -14.92 6.47
C GLU A 446 17.52 -15.32 5.30
N SER A 447 16.86 -14.34 4.71
CA SER A 447 15.99 -14.52 3.55
C SER A 447 16.42 -13.58 2.43
N SER A 448 16.43 -14.08 1.20
CA SER A 448 16.67 -13.28 -0.01
C SER A 448 15.39 -12.71 -0.61
N GLU A 449 14.25 -12.84 0.08
CA GLU A 449 13.02 -12.16 -0.31
C GLU A 449 13.07 -10.67 0.00
N ILE A 450 12.24 -9.90 -0.68
CA ILE A 450 12.36 -8.44 -0.73
C ILE A 450 11.90 -7.72 0.53
N PRO A 451 10.78 -8.10 1.17
CA PRO A 451 10.41 -7.47 2.43
C PRO A 451 11.56 -7.57 3.45
N THR A 452 12.34 -8.65 3.41
CA THR A 452 13.41 -8.91 4.38
C THR A 452 14.70 -8.14 4.08
N ILE A 453 15.06 -7.88 2.81
CA ILE A 453 16.22 -7.04 2.51
C ILE A 453 16.00 -5.58 2.94
N LEU A 454 14.75 -5.09 2.86
CA LEU A 454 14.37 -3.78 3.39
C LEU A 454 14.60 -3.74 4.90
N THR A 455 14.05 -4.69 5.64
CA THR A 455 14.19 -4.71 7.10
C THR A 455 15.61 -4.98 7.55
N ASP A 456 16.38 -5.80 6.83
CA ASP A 456 17.80 -6.00 7.09
C ASP A 456 18.60 -4.70 6.98
N VAL A 457 18.34 -3.93 5.92
CA VAL A 457 18.98 -2.62 5.71
C VAL A 457 18.56 -1.62 6.79
N LEU A 458 17.27 -1.58 7.15
CA LEU A 458 16.77 -0.75 8.25
C LEU A 458 17.43 -1.14 9.59
N VAL A 459 17.53 -2.43 9.90
CA VAL A 459 18.19 -2.93 11.13
C VAL A 459 19.71 -2.72 11.09
N ALA A 460 20.30 -2.53 9.91
CA ALA A 460 21.73 -2.23 9.78
C ALA A 460 22.05 -0.75 10.00
N ILE A 461 21.11 0.16 9.71
CA ILE A 461 21.29 1.60 9.97
C ILE A 461 21.00 1.99 11.43
N HIS A 462 20.06 1.31 12.09
CA HIS A 462 19.73 1.42 13.52
C HIS A 462 20.61 0.51 14.39
#